data_AF-A0A946Q615-F1
#
_entry.id   AF-A0A946Q615-F1
#
_cell.length_a   1.000
_cell.length_b   1.000
_cell.length_c   1.000
_cell.angle_alpha   90.00
_cell.angle_beta   90.00
_cell.angle_gamma   90.00
#
_symmetry.space_group_name_H-M   'P 1'
#
loop_
_entity.id
_entity.type
_entity.pdbx_description
1 polymer ?
#
loop_
_entity_poly.entity_id
_entity_poly.type
_entity_poly.pdbx_seq_one_letter_code
_entity_poly.pdbx_strand_id
1 'polypeptide(L)' 'MSGENGCAKALVSESINQADLSSSMNADSMALAILSQTLRVLSETRSRKDIENYIEYDLDNMVESDMVITRGC' A
#
# COMPACT_ATOMS: atom_id res chain seq x y z
N MET A 1 -17.26 -2.30 -3.60
CA MET A 1 -16.30 -3.00 -2.72
C MET A 1 -15.15 -3.75 -3.42
N SER A 2 -15.36 -4.58 -4.45
CA SER A 2 -14.22 -5.26 -5.14
C SER A 2 -13.52 -4.38 -6.21
N GLY A 3 -14.27 -3.56 -6.95
CA GLY A 3 -13.71 -2.71 -8.02
C GLY A 3 -12.96 -1.45 -7.54
N GLU A 4 -13.41 -0.83 -6.44
CA GLU A 4 -12.82 0.41 -5.91
C GLU A 4 -11.41 0.18 -5.37
N ASN A 5 -11.18 -0.94 -4.70
CA ASN A 5 -9.86 -1.34 -4.20
C ASN A 5 -8.89 -1.61 -5.36
N GLY A 6 -9.35 -2.28 -6.43
CA GLY A 6 -8.55 -2.49 -7.64
C GLY A 6 -8.16 -1.18 -8.33
N CYS A 7 -9.10 -0.24 -8.45
CA CYS A 7 -8.84 1.08 -9.03
C CYS A 7 -7.81 1.88 -8.20
N ALA A 8 -7.97 1.91 -6.88
CA ALA A 8 -7.04 2.58 -5.99
C ALA A 8 -5.61 2.02 -6.10
N LYS A 9 -5.46 0.68 -6.12
CA LYS A 9 -4.15 0.03 -6.31
C LYS A 9 -3.51 0.37 -7.66
N ALA A 10 -4.30 0.43 -8.73
CA ALA A 10 -3.81 0.82 -10.05
C ALA A 10 -3.31 2.27 -10.06
N LEU A 11 -4.06 3.20 -9.47
CA LEU A 11 -3.68 4.62 -9.39
C LEU A 11 -2.40 4.83 -8.57
N VAL A 12 -2.26 4.13 -7.44
CA VAL A 12 -1.04 4.18 -6.61
C VAL A 12 0.15 3.62 -7.38
N SER A 13 0.00 2.48 -8.04
CA SER A 13 1.08 1.86 -8.82
C SER A 13 1.53 2.77 -9.97
N GLU A 14 0.58 3.36 -10.69
CA GLU A 14 0.86 4.31 -11.77
C GLU A 14 1.61 5.54 -11.25
N SER A 15 1.20 6.09 -10.09
CA SER A 15 1.85 7.25 -9.49
C SER A 15 3.31 6.96 -9.11
N ILE A 16 3.60 5.77 -8.61
CA ILE A 16 4.96 5.31 -8.27
C ILE A 16 5.80 5.14 -9.54
N ASN A 17 5.24 4.50 -10.57
CA ASN A 17 5.95 4.32 -11.85
C ASN A 17 6.27 5.66 -12.52
N GLN A 18 5.33 6.62 -12.50
CA GLN A 18 5.57 7.96 -13.03
C GLN A 18 6.63 8.72 -12.24
N ALA A 19 6.71 8.50 -10.92
CA ALA A 19 7.74 9.11 -10.09
C ALA A 19 9.13 8.61 -10.46
N ASP A 20 9.27 7.32 -10.79
CA ASP A 20 10.55 6.71 -11.20
C ASP A 20 11.05 7.20 -12.56
N LEU A 21 10.11 7.60 -13.43
CA LEU A 21 10.42 8.20 -14.74
C LEU A 21 10.79 9.70 -14.64
N SER A 22 10.61 10.32 -13.48
CA SER A 22 10.93 11.74 -13.25
C SER A 22 12.39 11.91 -12.82
N SER A 23 13.02 13.01 -13.23
CA SER A 23 14.36 13.37 -12.78
C SER A 23 14.42 13.97 -11.37
N SER A 24 13.26 14.30 -10.78
CA SER A 24 13.17 15.02 -9.49
C SER A 24 12.65 14.17 -8.33
N MET A 25 12.31 12.91 -8.58
CA MET A 25 11.72 12.01 -7.60
C MET A 25 12.08 10.57 -7.95
N ASN A 26 11.99 9.66 -6.99
CA ASN A 26 12.15 8.22 -7.22
C ASN A 26 10.94 7.47 -6.64
N ALA A 27 10.79 6.21 -7.07
CA ALA A 27 9.70 5.35 -6.65
C ALA A 27 9.55 5.28 -5.11
N ASP A 28 10.66 5.10 -4.39
CA ASP A 28 10.66 4.96 -2.92
C ASP A 28 10.15 6.22 -2.21
N SER A 29 10.62 7.40 -2.62
CA SER A 29 10.19 8.67 -2.03
C SER A 29 8.70 8.92 -2.28
N MET A 30 8.21 8.55 -3.47
CA MET A 30 6.79 8.62 -3.78
C MET A 30 5.96 7.65 -2.94
N ALA A 31 6.41 6.40 -2.79
CA ALA A 31 5.73 5.40 -1.98
C ALA A 31 5.62 5.83 -0.50
N LEU A 32 6.70 6.37 0.06
CA LEU A 32 6.70 6.92 1.43
C LEU A 32 5.79 8.15 1.57
N ALA A 33 5.75 9.03 0.58
CA ALA A 33 4.86 10.17 0.58
C ALA A 33 3.39 9.75 0.53
N ILE A 34 3.04 8.77 -0.30
CA ILE A 34 1.70 8.18 -0.37
C ILE A 34 1.33 7.57 0.98
N LEU A 35 2.18 6.73 1.56
CA LEU A 35 1.95 6.13 2.88
C LEU A 35 1.69 7.22 3.94
N SER A 36 2.53 8.25 4.00
CA SER A 36 2.36 9.33 4.97
C SER A 36 1.03 10.07 4.80
N GLN A 37 0.55 10.30 3.57
CA GLN A 37 -0.74 10.95 3.34
C GLN A 37 -1.91 10.02 3.70
N THR A 38 -1.82 8.73 3.37
CA THR A 38 -2.84 7.75 3.73
C THR A 38 -2.99 7.63 5.25
N LEU A 39 -1.88 7.55 5.99
CA LEU A 39 -1.91 7.50 7.46
C LEU A 39 -2.53 8.76 8.07
N ARG A 40 -2.27 9.93 7.48
CA ARG A 40 -2.89 11.19 7.90
C ARG A 40 -4.41 11.13 7.75
N VAL A 41 -4.93 10.69 6.60
CA VAL A 41 -6.38 10.54 6.38
C VAL A 41 -6.99 9.54 7.37
N LEU A 42 -6.34 8.40 7.62
CA LEU A 42 -6.83 7.41 8.57
C LEU A 42 -6.86 7.94 10.00
N SER A 43 -5.89 8.77 10.38
CA SER A 43 -5.82 9.38 11.72
C SER A 43 -6.98 10.32 12.05
N GLU A 44 -7.72 10.80 11.04
CA GLU A 44 -8.90 11.65 11.24
C GLU A 44 -10.10 10.86 11.82
N THR A 45 -10.15 9.54 11.60
CA THR A 45 -11.31 8.71 11.96
C THR A 45 -10.97 7.51 12.84
N ARG A 46 -9.68 7.14 12.96
CA ARG A 46 -9.22 5.96 13.70
C ARG A 46 -8.20 6.33 14.76
N SER A 47 -8.18 5.55 15.83
CA SER A 47 -7.14 5.70 16.85
C SER A 47 -5.79 5.25 16.31
N ARG A 48 -4.71 5.79 16.87
CA ARG A 48 -3.34 5.35 16.56
C ARG A 48 -3.18 3.83 16.69
N LYS A 49 -3.73 3.25 17.77
CA LYS A 49 -3.65 1.81 18.03
C LYS A 49 -4.33 0.98 16.94
N ASP A 50 -5.48 1.44 16.46
CA ASP A 50 -6.18 0.74 15.37
C ASP A 50 -5.37 0.78 14.07
N ILE A 51 -4.74 1.92 13.77
CA ILE A 51 -3.88 2.08 12.59
C ILE A 51 -2.65 1.18 12.69
N GLU A 52 -1.99 1.12 13.86
CA GLU A 52 -0.86 0.22 14.11
C GLU A 52 -1.26 -1.25 13.87
N ASN A 53 -2.40 -1.69 14.42
CA ASN A 53 -2.91 -3.05 14.19
C ASN A 53 -3.21 -3.34 12.71
N TYR A 54 -3.74 -2.37 11.96
CA TYR A 54 -3.98 -2.55 10.51
C TYR A 54 -2.68 -2.72 9.74
N ILE A 55 -1.66 -1.92 10.06
CA ILE A 55 -0.34 -2.02 9.41
C ILE A 55 0.30 -3.35 9.75
N GLU A 56 0.28 -3.78 11.01
CA GLU A 56 0.81 -5.08 11.43
C GLU A 56 0.14 -6.22 10.66
N TYR A 57 -1.19 -6.21 10.58
CA TYR A 57 -1.94 -7.19 9.80
C TYR A 57 -1.53 -7.20 8.32
N ASP A 58 -1.44 -6.04 7.66
CA ASP A 58 -1.06 -5.97 6.25
C ASP A 58 0.38 -6.46 6.03
N LEU A 59 1.32 -6.12 6.92
CA LEU A 59 2.71 -6.58 6.87
C LEU A 59 2.82 -8.10 7.01
N ASP A 60 2.05 -8.70 7.92
CA ASP A 60 2.00 -10.16 8.09
C ASP A 60 1.48 -10.85 6.80
N ASN A 61 0.47 -10.26 6.14
CA ASN A 61 -0.11 -10.79 4.90
C ASN A 61 0.77 -10.57 3.65
N MET A 62 1.69 -9.58 3.68
CA MET A 62 2.67 -9.39 2.59
C MET A 62 3.64 -10.58 2.50
N VAL A 63 3.99 -11.19 3.64
CA VAL A 63 4.88 -12.37 3.69
C VAL A 63 4.16 -13.64 3.21
N GLU A 64 2.86 -13.77 3.52
CA GLU A 64 2.10 -14.97 3.15
C GLU A 64 1.67 -15.01 1.67
N SER A 65 1.55 -13.85 0.99
CA SER A 65 1.16 -13.81 -0.43
C SER A 65 2.19 -14.42 -1.39
N ASP A 66 3.46 -14.52 -1.00
CA ASP A 66 4.51 -15.22 -1.78
C ASP A 66 4.53 -16.74 -1.55
N MET A 67 3.76 -17.25 -0.56
CA MET A 67 3.82 -18.65 -0.13
C MET A 67 2.64 -19.51 -0.61
N VAL A 68 1.89 -19.09 -1.62
CA VAL A 68 0.94 -19.96 -2.33
C VAL A 68 1.66 -20.71 -3.45
N ILE A 69 2.58 -21.62 -3.07
CA ILE A 69 2.95 -22.73 -3.94
C ILE A 69 1.74 -23.66 -3.96
N THR A 70 0.95 -23.57 -5.02
CA THR A 70 -0.05 -24.59 -5.38
C THR A 70 0.65 -25.92 -5.65
N ARG A 71 1.00 -26.65 -4.60
CA ARG A 71 1.31 -28.08 -4.68
C ARG A 71 0.00 -28.85 -4.84
N GLY A 72 -0.32 -29.14 -6.10
CA GLY A 72 -0.99 -30.35 -6.57
C GLY A 72 -2.28 -30.79 -5.87
N CYS A 73 -3.41 -30.51 -6.53
CA CYS A 73 -4.49 -31.48 -6.67
C CYS A 73 -4.64 -31.80 -8.16
#